data_AF-A0A248LH01-F1
#
_entry.id   AF-A0A248LH01-F1
#
_cell.length_a   1.000
_cell.length_b   1.000
_cell.length_c   1.000
_cell.angle_alpha   90.00
_cell.angle_beta   90.00
_cell.angle_gamma   90.00
#
_symmetry.space_group_name_H-M   'P 1'
#
loop_
_entity.id
_entity.type
_entity.pdbx_description
1 polymer ?
#
loop_
_entity_poly.entity_id
_entity_poly.type
_entity_poly.pdbx_seq_one_letter_code
_entity_poly.pdbx_strand_id
1 'polypeptide(L)' 'MKKQNPKAIQDLFEKIALDHLFIQTLETQMSDRLDFHEVSVWGVKSALQAAFEAGRMAATQSPTHTNRA' A
#
# COMPACT_ATOMS: atom_id res chain seq x y z
N MET A 1 3.07 -20.22 -5.30
CA MET A 1 2.62 -18.87 -4.91
C MET A 1 3.72 -17.89 -5.25
N LYS A 2 3.53 -16.96 -6.18
CA LYS A 2 4.54 -15.93 -6.45
C LYS A 2 4.58 -15.00 -5.24
N LYS A 3 5.67 -15.03 -4.47
CA LYS A 3 5.88 -14.05 -3.41
C LYS A 3 6.07 -12.69 -4.09
N GLN A 4 5.17 -11.76 -3.81
CA GLN A 4 5.35 -10.37 -4.19
C GLN A 4 6.69 -9.86 -3.66
N ASN A 5 7.38 -9.03 -4.43
CA ASN A 5 8.64 -8.42 -3.99
C ASN A 5 8.34 -7.55 -2.75
N PRO A 6 8.94 -7.83 -1.59
CA PRO A 6 8.65 -7.09 -0.36
C PRO A 6 8.89 -5.58 -0.52
N LYS A 7 9.87 -5.17 -1.34
CA LYS A 7 10.12 -3.75 -1.64
C LYS A 7 8.96 -3.10 -2.41
N ALA A 8 8.41 -3.78 -3.41
CA ALA A 8 7.31 -3.24 -4.21
C ALA A 8 6.01 -3.09 -3.39
N ILE A 9 5.80 -3.95 -2.40
CA ILE A 9 4.68 -3.81 -1.46
C ILE A 9 4.89 -2.61 -0.54
N GLN A 10 6.10 -2.41 -0.04
CA GLN A 10 6.44 -1.28 0.81
C GLN A 10 6.21 0.06 0.08
N ASP A 11 6.74 0.17 -1.15
CA ASP A 11 6.56 1.37 -1.99
C ASP A 11 5.06 1.68 -2.24
N LEU A 12 4.24 0.64 -2.43
CA LEU A 12 2.79 0.78 -2.59
C LEU A 12 2.13 1.31 -1.30
N PHE A 13 2.50 0.78 -0.14
CA PHE A 13 1.94 1.23 1.13
C PHE A 13 2.33 2.67 1.45
N GLU A 14 3.58 3.05 1.22
CA GLU A 14 4.03 4.43 1.39
C GLU A 14 3.29 5.39 0.45
N LYS A 15 3.06 4.98 -0.80
CA LYS A 15 2.24 5.77 -1.72
C LYS A 15 0.80 5.96 -1.21
N ILE A 16 0.16 4.90 -0.73
CA ILE A 16 -1.21 4.98 -0.17
C ILE A 16 -1.25 5.87 1.08
N ALA A 17 -0.26 5.74 1.95
CA ALA A 17 -0.14 6.55 3.16
C ALA A 17 0.07 8.04 2.83
N LEU A 18 0.90 8.34 1.83
CA LEU A 18 1.11 9.71 1.36
C LEU A 18 -0.16 10.29 0.75
N ASP A 19 -0.80 9.56 -0.17
CA ASP A 19 -1.95 10.05 -0.95
C ASP A 19 -3.19 10.28 -0.07
N HIS A 20 -3.40 9.47 0.97
CA HIS A 20 -4.65 9.47 1.76
C HIS A 20 -4.49 9.97 3.19
N LEU A 21 -3.30 9.84 3.79
CA LEU A 21 -3.05 10.19 5.19
C LEU A 21 -2.01 11.31 5.32
N PHE A 22 -1.37 11.74 4.22
CA PHE A 22 -0.28 12.72 4.21
C PHE A 22 0.94 12.31 5.04
N ILE A 23 1.15 11.00 5.19
CA ILE A 23 2.29 10.42 5.90
C ILE A 23 3.37 10.10 4.86
N GLN A 24 4.54 10.73 4.98
CA GLN A 24 5.62 10.61 3.99
C GLN A 24 6.34 9.26 4.03
N THR A 25 6.46 8.64 5.20
CA THR A 25 7.14 7.36 5.39
C THR A 25 6.41 6.53 6.44
N LEU A 26 6.41 5.22 6.25
CA LEU A 26 5.91 4.26 7.24
C LEU A 26 7.04 3.64 8.08
N GLU A 27 8.27 4.12 7.91
CA GLU A 27 9.40 3.74 8.77
C GLU A 27 9.25 4.39 10.15
N THR A 28 9.55 3.63 11.22
CA THR A 28 9.60 4.17 12.58
C THR A 28 10.80 5.09 12.75
N GLN A 29 10.55 6.32 13.21
CA GLN A 29 11.56 7.36 13.38
C GLN A 29 11.96 7.59 14.84
N MET A 30 11.33 6.85 15.77
CA MET A 30 11.55 6.95 17.21
C MET A 30 11.38 8.39 17.74
N SER A 31 10.40 9.10 17.19
CA SER A 31 10.12 10.49 17.54
C SER A 31 8.62 10.73 17.50
N ASP A 32 8.04 11.13 18.63
CA ASP A 32 6.60 11.29 18.74
C ASP A 32 6.01 12.17 17.62
N ARG A 33 6.65 13.32 17.35
CA ARG A 33 6.23 14.26 16.31
C ARG A 33 6.34 13.72 14.88
N LEU A 34 7.13 12.67 14.65
CA LEU A 34 7.33 12.06 13.34
C LEU A 34 6.55 10.74 13.19
N ASP A 35 6.22 10.08 14.31
CA ASP A 35 5.56 8.76 14.32
C ASP A 35 4.06 8.85 14.63
N PHE A 36 3.60 9.88 15.34
CA PHE A 36 2.18 10.08 15.63
C PHE A 36 1.56 11.11 14.68
N HIS A 37 0.55 10.66 13.96
CA HIS A 37 -0.20 11.48 13.01
C HIS A 37 -1.66 11.56 13.41
N GLU A 38 -2.18 12.79 13.51
CA GLU A 38 -3.62 13.01 13.55
C GLU A 38 -4.18 12.89 12.14
N VAL A 39 -5.01 11.87 11.92
CA VAL A 39 -5.61 11.57 10.61
C VAL A 39 -7.12 11.56 10.72
N SER A 40 -7.79 11.96 9.64
CA SER A 40 -9.24 11.93 9.60
C SER A 40 -9.77 10.51 9.40
N VAL A 41 -10.95 10.24 9.94
CA VAL A 41 -11.64 8.94 9.74
C VAL A 41 -11.95 8.67 8.26
N TRP A 42 -12.17 9.71 7.46
CA TRP A 42 -12.35 9.56 6.01
C TRP A 42 -11.04 9.22 5.29
N GLY A 43 -9.91 9.79 5.72
CA GLY A 43 -8.58 9.46 5.18
C GLY A 43 -8.24 7.99 5.45
N VAL A 44 -8.48 7.53 6.68
CA VAL A 44 -8.31 6.11 7.05
C VAL A 44 -9.17 5.21 6.18
N LYS A 45 -10.45 5.55 6.00
CA LYS A 45 -11.35 4.79 5.13
C LYS A 45 -10.84 4.73 3.68
N SER A 46 -10.41 5.86 3.11
CA SER A 46 -9.89 5.92 1.75
C SER A 46 -8.60 5.11 1.59
N ALA A 47 -7.67 5.19 2.53
CA ALA A 47 -6.43 4.41 2.51
C ALA A 47 -6.69 2.90 2.52
N LEU A 48 -7.61 2.44 3.38
CA LEU A 48 -8.00 1.02 3.46
C LEU A 48 -8.67 0.54 2.17
N GLN A 49 -9.55 1.35 1.57
CA GLN A 49 -10.18 1.02 0.29
C GLN A 49 -9.13 0.91 -0.83
N ALA A 50 -8.18 1.84 -0.89
CA ALA A 50 -7.11 1.82 -1.88
C ALA A 50 -6.20 0.58 -1.72
N ALA A 51 -5.82 0.24 -0.49
CA ALA A 51 -5.02 -0.95 -0.20
C ALA A 51 -5.74 -2.25 -0.59
N PHE A 52 -7.04 -2.34 -0.30
CA PHE A 52 -7.85 -3.50 -0.69
C PHE A 52 -7.94 -3.65 -2.22
N GLU A 53 -8.22 -2.56 -2.95
CA GLU A 53 -8.30 -2.61 -4.40
C GLU A 53 -6.96 -2.95 -5.05
N ALA A 54 -5.86 -2.38 -4.56
CA ALA A 54 -4.53 -2.71 -5.04
C ALA A 54 -4.21 -4.21 -4.85
N GLY A 55 -4.59 -4.78 -3.71
CA GLY A 55 -4.50 -6.22 -3.46
C GLY A 55 -5.34 -7.06 -4.43
N ARG A 56 -6.58 -6.63 -4.71
CA ARG A 56 -7.45 -7.29 -5.70
C ARG A 56 -6.85 -7.25 -7.11
N MET A 57 -6.38 -6.09 -7.56
CA MET A 57 -5.76 -5.92 -8.87
C MET A 57 -4.53 -6.83 -9.01
N ALA A 58 -3.67 -6.89 -7.99
CA ALA A 58 -2.50 -7.75 -7.99
C ALA A 58 -2.85 -9.25 -8.10
N ALA A 59 -3.98 -9.68 -7.53
CA ALA A 59 -4.48 -11.04 -7.70
C ALA A 59 -4.96 -11.31 -9.14
N THR A 60 -5.68 -10.36 -9.73
CA THR A 60 -6.23 -10.48 -11.11
C THR A 60 -5.17 -10.40 -12.21
N GLN A 61 -4.04 -9.72 -11.98
CA GLN A 61 -2.93 -9.59 -12.94
C GLN A 61 -1.99 -10.81 -12.98
N SER A 62 -2.34 -11.91 -12.30
CA SER A 62 -1.63 -13.18 -12.45
C SER A 62 -1.67 -13.61 -13.92
N PRO A 63 -0.52 -13.77 -14.60
CA PRO A 63 -0.53 -14.07 -16.02
C PRO A 63 -1.16 -15.45 -16.21
N THR A 64 -2.29 -15.48 -16.92
CA THR A 64 -2.68 -16.65 -17.68
C THR A 64 -1.45 -17.07 -18.48
N HIS A 65 -0.89 -18.23 -18.16
CA HIS A 65 0.15 -18.86 -18.97
C HIS A 65 -0.49 -19.16 -20.34
N THR A 66 -0.54 -18.18 -21.24
CA THR A 66 -0.91 -18.43 -22.63
C THR A 66 0.37 -18.95 -23.29
N ASN A 67 0.54 -20.26 -23.18
CA ASN A 67 1.46 -21.01 -24.01
C ASN A 67 0.83 -20.99 -25.41
N ARG A 68 1.27 -20.07 -26.27
CA ARG A 68 0.95 -20.13 -27.70
C ARG A 68 2.10 -20.84 -28.40
N ALA A 69 1.75 -22.03 -28.90
CA ALA A 69 2.54 -22.92 -29.74
C ALA A 69 3.09 -22.23 -30.98
#